data_AF-A0A946SN49-F1
#
_entry.id   AF-A0A946SN49-F1
#
_cell.length_a   1.000
_cell.length_b   1.000
_cell.length_c   1.000
_cell.angle_alpha   90.00
_cell.angle_beta   90.00
_cell.angle_gamma   90.00
#
_symmetry.space_group_name_H-M   'P 1'
#
loop_
_entity.id
_entity.type
_entity.pdbx_description
1 polymer ?
#
loop_
_entity_poly.entity_id
_entity_poly.type
_entity_poly.pdbx_seq_one_letter_code
_entity_poly.pdbx_strand_id
1 'polypeptide(L)' 'MPAYYVDSSALVKRYIEEAGSGSVARLLDDPDVVVYVSHIAGAEVVAALTRRGKSERWS' A
#
# COMPACT_ATOMS: atom_id res chain seq x y z
N MET A 1 5.04 12.14 -17.77
CA MET A 1 4.57 11.10 -16.84
C MET A 1 5.77 10.44 -16.17
N PRO A 2 6.10 10.83 -14.93
CA PRO A 2 6.97 10.02 -14.08
C PRO A 2 6.33 8.63 -13.84
N ALA A 3 7.19 7.62 -13.69
CA ALA A 3 6.78 6.23 -13.46
C ALA A 3 7.44 5.72 -12.18
N TYR A 4 6.65 5.05 -11.33
CA TYR A 4 7.13 4.47 -10.08
C TYR A 4 6.74 3.01 -10.00
N TYR A 5 7.67 2.19 -9.49
CA TYR A 5 7.35 0.86 -9.01
C TYR A 5 6.95 0.95 -7.54
N VAL A 6 5.79 0.42 -7.20
CA VAL A 6 5.23 0.48 -5.84
C VAL A 6 5.26 -0.91 -5.22
N ASP A 7 6.01 -1.01 -4.12
CA ASP A 7 6.11 -2.20 -3.30
C ASP A 7 4.87 -2.38 -2.40
N SER A 8 4.63 -3.61 -1.94
CA SER A 8 3.54 -3.97 -1.03
C SER A 8 3.53 -3.14 0.24
N SER A 9 4.69 -2.79 0.79
CA SER A 9 4.78 -1.92 1.98
C SER A 9 4.19 -0.53 1.75
N ALA A 10 4.29 0.03 0.55
CA ALA A 10 3.66 1.30 0.21
C ALA A 10 2.15 1.14 -0.04
N LEU A 11 1.72 0.06 -0.71
CA LEU A 11 0.30 -0.20 -0.96
C LEU A 11 -0.50 -0.39 0.33
N VAL A 12 0.10 -1.04 1.34
CA VAL A 12 -0.53 -1.24 2.65
C VAL A 12 -0.91 0.11 3.31
N LYS A 13 -0.11 1.16 3.10
CA LYS A 13 -0.38 2.50 3.64
C LYS A 13 -1.63 3.17 3.07
N ARG A 14 -2.20 2.63 1.99
CA ARG A 14 -3.49 3.09 1.45
C ARG A 14 -4.68 2.59 2.27
N TYR A 15 -4.49 1.51 3.02
CA TYR A 15 -5.52 0.85 3.81
C TYR A 15 -5.30 1.01 5.31
N ILE A 16 -4.07 1.32 5.71
CA ILE A 16 -3.71 1.48 7.10
C ILE A 16 -2.92 2.76 7.32
N GLU A 17 -3.41 3.59 8.23
CA GLU A 17 -2.73 4.82 8.61
C GLU A 17 -1.47 4.54 9.42
N GLU A 18 -0.34 4.91 8.82
CA GLU A 18 0.99 4.91 9.42
C GLU A 18 1.89 6.01 8.83
N ALA A 19 3.12 6.13 9.31
CA ALA A 19 4.06 7.14 8.84
C ALA A 19 4.28 7.06 7.31
N GLY A 20 3.99 8.18 6.64
CA GLY A 20 4.13 8.32 5.18
C GLY A 20 2.87 8.02 4.37
N SER A 21 1.76 7.63 4.99
CA SER A 21 0.49 7.31 4.29
C SER A 21 -0.02 8.48 3.46
N GLY A 22 0.00 9.70 4.01
CA GLY A 22 -0.40 10.89 3.26
C GLY A 22 0.48 11.21 2.04
N SER A 23 1.77 10.86 2.07
CA SER A 23 2.66 11.05 0.92
C SER A 23 2.44 9.97 -0.14
N VAL A 24 2.21 8.73 0.27
CA VAL A 24 1.87 7.64 -0.66
C VAL A 24 0.50 7.87 -1.29
N ALA A 25 -0.51 8.29 -0.52
CA ALA A 25 -1.83 8.63 -1.05
C ALA A 25 -1.74 9.72 -2.12
N ARG A 26 -1.02 10.83 -1.83
CA ARG A 26 -0.78 11.90 -2.82
C ARG A 26 -0.10 11.39 -4.09
N LEU A 27 0.87 10.49 -3.99
CA LEU A 27 1.54 9.91 -5.15
C LEU A 27 0.62 9.00 -5.97
N LEU A 28 -0.19 8.17 -5.30
CA LEU A 28 -1.08 7.21 -5.95
C LEU A 28 -2.33 7.86 -6.56
N ASP A 29 -2.77 9.00 -6.01
CA ASP A 29 -3.93 9.75 -6.48
C ASP A 29 -3.55 10.79 -7.56
N ASP A 30 -2.26 10.94 -7.90
CA ASP A 30 -1.78 11.85 -8.95
C ASP A 30 -2.05 11.26 -10.35
N PRO A 31 -2.91 11.91 -11.17
CA PRO A 31 -3.27 11.39 -12.50
C PRO A 31 -2.13 11.43 -13.51
N ASP A 32 -1.08 12.22 -13.27
CA ASP A 32 0.08 12.35 -14.17
C ASP A 32 1.18 11.32 -13.88
N VAL A 33 0.94 10.42 -12.90
CA VAL A 33 1.88 9.38 -12.47
C VAL A 33 1.46 8.01 -13.03
N VAL A 34 2.43 7.25 -13.55
CA VAL A 34 2.24 5.83 -13.87
C VAL A 34 2.72 4.97 -12.71
N VAL A 35 1.84 4.11 -12.22
CA VAL A 35 2.16 3.16 -11.15
C VAL A 35 2.31 1.75 -11.71
N TYR A 36 3.47 1.15 -11.47
CA TYR A 36 3.72 -0.26 -11.71
C TYR A 36 3.70 -1.03 -10.39
N VAL A 37 3.10 -2.21 -10.40
CA VAL A 37 3.03 -3.12 -9.26
C VAL A 37 3.32 -4.54 -9.73
N SER A 38 4.02 -5.33 -8.92
CA SER A 38 4.18 -6.76 -9.20
C SER A 38 2.89 -7.52 -8.94
N HIS A 39 2.63 -8.55 -9.73
CA HIS A 39 1.47 -9.43 -9.54
C HIS A 39 1.43 -10.08 -8.14
N ILE A 40 2.59 -10.35 -7.54
CA ILE A 40 2.67 -10.94 -6.20
C ILE A 40 2.21 -9.99 -5.09
N ALA A 41 2.25 -8.68 -5.34
CA ALA A 41 1.95 -7.66 -4.33
C ALA A 41 0.51 -7.77 -3.81
N GLY A 42 -0.43 -8.24 -4.64
CA GLY A 42 -1.80 -8.49 -4.19
C GLY A 42 -1.87 -9.51 -3.04
N ALA A 43 -1.14 -10.61 -3.15
CA ALA A 43 -1.09 -11.64 -2.11
C ALA A 43 -0.41 -11.12 -0.83
N GLU A 44 0.67 -10.34 -0.99
CA GLU A 44 1.41 -9.76 0.13
C GLU A 44 0.58 -8.73 0.90
N VAL A 45 -0.14 -7.84 0.20
CA VAL A 45 -1.03 -6.85 0.81
C VAL A 45 -2.16 -7.54 1.57
N VAL A 46 -2.85 -8.52 0.96
CA VAL A 46 -3.92 -9.28 1.65
C VAL A 46 -3.39 -9.98 2.90
N ALA A 47 -2.22 -10.62 2.82
CA ALA A 47 -1.60 -11.27 3.95
C ALA A 47 -1.23 -10.26 5.07
N ALA A 48 -0.70 -9.09 4.72
CA ALA A 48 -0.36 -8.03 5.67
C ALA A 48 -1.60 -7.48 6.40
N LEU A 49 -2.66 -7.16 5.67
CA LEU A 49 -3.92 -6.67 6.24
C LEU A 49 -4.57 -7.72 7.16
N THR A 50 -4.57 -8.99 6.74
CA THR A 50 -5.13 -10.09 7.54
C THR A 50 -4.36 -10.30 8.84
N ARG A 51 -3.02 -10.24 8.82
CA ARG A 51 -2.21 -10.35 10.03
C ARG A 51 -2.47 -9.22 11.01
N ARG A 52 -2.63 -7.98 10.53
CA ARG A 52 -2.91 -6.84 11.41
C ARG A 52 -4.31 -6.89 12.01
N GLY A 53 -5.34 -7.23 11.23
CA GLY A 53 -6.69 -7.43 11.76
C GLY A 53 -6.75 -8.55 12.81
N LYS A 54 -5.94 -9.60 12.66
CA LYS A 54 -5.76 -10.62 13.70
C LYS A 54 -5.02 -10.10 14.94
N SER A 55 -4.09 -9.16 14.81
CA SER A 55 -3.46 -8.53 16.00
C SER A 55 -4.46 -7.68 16.79
N GLU A 56 -5.31 -6.93 16.07
CA GLU A 56 -6.30 -6.02 16.69
C GLU A 56 -7.48 -6.76 17.32
N ARG A 57 -7.89 -7.92 16.78
CA ARG A 57 -8.97 -8.74 17.35
C ARG A 57 -8.60 -9.46 18.65
N TRP A 58 -7.31 -9.56 18.98
CA TRP A 58 -6.79 -10.32 20.11
C TRP A 58 -5.98 -9.46 21.10
N SER A 59 -6.01 -8.12 20.94
CA SER A 59 -5.58 -7.15 21.96
C SER A 59 -6.79 -6.60 22.70
#